data_AF-A0A6J1SCK4-F1
#
_entry.id   AF-A0A6J1SCK4-F1
#
_cell.length_a   1.000
_cell.length_b   1.000
_cell.length_c   1.000
_cell.angle_alpha   90.00
_cell.angle_beta   90.00
_cell.angle_gamma   90.00
#
_symmetry.space_group_name_H-M   'P 1'
#
loop_
_entity.id
_entity.type
_entity.pdbx_description
1 polymer ?
#
loop_
_entity_poly.entity_id
_entity_poly.type
_entity_poly.pdbx_seq_one_letter_code
_entity_poly.pdbx_strand_id
1 'polypeptide(L)'
;MGSDDKAVITGFICRLCSRMNRFVVHIYGDEGVQMQLAQKINIYLPITVNPNDPLPKTVCISCIDSLEAQHELMEQFKWARQRVQRVTKGATSEDCGRNHSPRPPEEIRTPVSILPSNTNRQRPSTEGTSSESTSTRPPREGASSSSGPALSS
;
A
#
# COMPACT_ATOMS: atom_id res chain seq x y z
N MET A 1 -23.78 34.75 7.13
CA MET A 1 -23.35 33.34 7.25
C MET A 1 -23.72 32.65 5.97
N GLY A 2 -22.74 32.11 5.23
CA GLY A 2 -22.99 31.30 4.05
C GLY A 2 -23.20 29.84 4.45
N SER A 3 -24.05 29.13 3.72
CA SER A 3 -24.20 27.67 3.84
C SER A 3 -23.19 27.00 2.92
N ASP A 4 -22.04 26.61 3.48
CA ASP A 4 -21.02 25.81 2.77
C ASP A 4 -21.44 24.32 2.62
N ASP A 5 -22.65 23.98 3.07
CA ASP A 5 -23.27 22.64 3.14
C ASP A 5 -23.35 21.85 1.82
N LYS A 6 -22.91 22.45 0.69
CA LYS A 6 -22.84 21.81 -0.63
C LYS A 6 -21.49 21.96 -1.35
N ALA A 7 -20.47 22.48 -0.69
CA ALA A 7 -19.10 22.50 -1.21
C ALA A 7 -18.48 21.09 -1.13
N VAL A 8 -18.70 20.25 -2.15
CA VAL A 8 -18.10 18.90 -2.19
C VAL A 8 -16.59 19.01 -2.39
N ILE A 9 -15.82 18.78 -1.32
CA ILE A 9 -14.35 18.93 -1.31
C ILE A 9 -13.66 17.74 -2.00
N THR A 10 -13.92 17.56 -3.31
CA THR A 10 -13.37 16.47 -4.13
C THR A 10 -11.88 16.65 -4.45
N GLY A 11 -11.40 17.90 -4.50
CA GLY A 11 -10.05 18.24 -4.98
C GLY A 11 -8.89 17.57 -4.23
N PHE A 12 -9.11 17.12 -2.98
CA PHE A 12 -8.09 16.50 -2.14
C PHE A 12 -8.20 14.96 -2.05
N ILE A 13 -9.13 14.31 -2.76
CA ILE A 13 -9.37 12.86 -2.68
C ILE A 13 -8.53 12.11 -3.73
N CYS A 14 -7.56 11.32 -3.29
CA CYS A 14 -6.70 10.53 -4.18
C CYS A 14 -7.48 9.39 -4.86
N ARG A 15 -7.41 9.32 -6.19
CA ARG A 15 -8.05 8.28 -7.02
C ARG A 15 -7.56 6.85 -6.74
N LEU A 16 -6.31 6.68 -6.32
CA LEU A 16 -5.69 5.35 -6.16
C LEU A 16 -5.94 4.71 -4.80
N CYS A 17 -6.22 5.49 -3.75
CA CYS A 17 -6.46 4.97 -2.40
C CYS A 17 -7.76 5.47 -1.75
N SER A 18 -8.52 6.33 -2.43
CA SER A 18 -9.76 6.98 -1.96
C SER A 18 -9.63 7.78 -0.65
N ARG A 19 -8.39 8.12 -0.24
CA ARG A 19 -8.12 8.91 0.97
C ARG A 19 -7.98 10.39 0.63
N MET A 20 -8.49 11.24 1.53
CA MET A 20 -8.24 12.67 1.49
C MET A 20 -6.80 12.98 1.91
N ASN A 21 -6.08 13.77 1.12
CA ASN A 21 -4.66 14.08 1.31
C ASN A 21 -4.43 15.58 1.08
N ARG A 22 -3.59 16.21 1.91
CA ARG A 22 -3.30 17.66 1.83
C ARG A 22 -2.51 18.05 0.57
N PHE A 23 -1.76 17.11 0.00
CA PHE A 23 -0.98 17.26 -1.23
C PHE A 23 -1.41 16.19 -2.23
N VAL A 24 -1.88 16.63 -3.40
CA VAL A 24 -2.26 15.76 -4.52
C VAL A 24 -1.93 16.42 -5.85
N VAL A 25 -1.54 15.60 -6.83
CA VAL A 25 -1.19 15.99 -8.20
C VAL A 25 -2.36 15.67 -9.13
N HIS A 26 -2.66 16.53 -10.10
CA HIS A 26 -3.68 16.26 -11.11
C HIS A 26 -3.14 15.32 -12.19
N ILE A 27 -3.83 14.20 -12.45
CA ILE A 27 -3.44 13.15 -13.42
C ILE A 27 -3.21 13.72 -14.84
N TYR A 28 -3.97 14.76 -15.19
CA TYR A 28 -3.95 15.45 -16.49
C TYR A 28 -3.51 16.92 -16.38
N GLY A 29 -2.95 17.34 -15.23
CA GLY A 29 -2.24 18.61 -15.11
C GLY A 29 -0.77 18.46 -15.49
N ASP A 30 -0.05 19.57 -15.65
CA ASP A 30 1.31 19.60 -16.23
C ASP A 30 2.27 18.62 -15.54
N GLU A 31 2.30 18.61 -14.21
CA GLU A 31 3.10 17.70 -13.38
C GLU A 31 2.72 16.22 -13.59
N GLY A 32 1.42 15.92 -13.68
CA GLY A 32 0.92 14.56 -13.93
C GLY A 32 1.18 14.06 -15.36
N VAL A 33 1.21 14.97 -16.33
CA VAL A 33 1.63 14.71 -17.72
C VAL A 33 3.15 14.47 -17.77
N GLN A 34 3.95 15.30 -17.09
CA GLN A 34 5.41 15.15 -17.00
C GLN A 34 5.81 13.80 -16.38
N MET A 35 5.11 13.35 -15.33
CA MET A 35 5.31 12.03 -14.71
C MET A 35 4.61 10.88 -15.45
N GLN A 36 3.86 11.17 -16.53
CA GLN A 36 3.08 10.21 -17.31
C GLN A 36 2.07 9.38 -16.48
N LEU A 37 1.48 9.98 -15.43
CA LEU A 37 0.64 9.27 -14.45
C LEU A 37 -0.50 8.46 -15.10
N ALA A 38 -1.22 9.06 -16.05
CA ALA A 38 -2.32 8.38 -16.75
C ALA A 38 -1.86 7.11 -17.49
N GLN A 39 -0.68 7.13 -18.11
CA GLN A 39 -0.11 6.00 -18.82
C GLN A 39 0.39 4.94 -17.83
N LYS A 40 1.13 5.33 -16.78
CA LYS A 40 1.63 4.39 -15.77
C LYS A 40 0.48 3.69 -15.04
N ILE A 41 -0.57 4.41 -14.63
CA ILE A 41 -1.76 3.81 -14.00
C ILE A 41 -2.41 2.76 -14.91
N ASN A 42 -2.69 3.11 -16.17
CA ASN A 42 -3.34 2.23 -17.14
C ASN A 42 -2.49 1.01 -17.56
N ILE A 43 -1.18 1.00 -17.29
CA ILE A 43 -0.27 -0.12 -17.59
C ILE A 43 -0.06 -1.03 -16.38
N TYR A 44 0.00 -0.47 -15.16
CA TYR A 44 0.42 -1.21 -13.96
C TYR A 44 -0.73 -1.57 -13.00
N LEU A 45 -1.87 -0.89 -13.07
CA LEU A 45 -3.04 -1.18 -12.23
C LEU A 45 -4.21 -1.71 -13.07
N PRO A 46 -5.07 -2.58 -12.50
CA PRO A 46 -6.28 -3.09 -13.17
C PRO A 46 -7.43 -2.06 -13.17
N ILE A 47 -7.13 -0.78 -13.43
CA ILE A 47 -8.10 0.31 -13.51
C ILE A 47 -7.79 1.19 -14.72
N THR A 48 -8.83 1.71 -15.36
CA THR A 48 -8.70 2.67 -16.46
C THR A 48 -8.97 4.09 -15.96
N VAL A 49 -8.01 5.01 -16.15
CA VAL A 49 -8.21 6.45 -15.98
C VAL A 49 -8.34 7.14 -17.35
N ASN A 50 -9.36 7.98 -17.49
CA ASN A 50 -9.68 8.71 -18.72
C ASN A 50 -9.94 10.21 -18.40
N PRO A 51 -9.57 11.17 -19.26
CA PRO A 51 -9.88 12.59 -19.04
C PRO A 51 -11.39 12.89 -18.92
N ASN A 52 -12.28 12.03 -19.45
CA ASN A 52 -13.73 12.17 -19.37
C ASN A 52 -14.36 11.44 -18.16
N ASP A 53 -13.55 10.88 -17.25
CA ASP A 53 -14.02 10.14 -16.07
C ASP A 53 -14.75 11.08 -15.07
N PRO A 54 -15.90 10.68 -14.49
CA PRO A 54 -16.62 11.46 -13.48
C PRO A 54 -15.99 11.44 -12.07
N LEU A 55 -15.03 10.54 -11.80
CA LEU A 55 -14.37 10.41 -10.50
C LEU A 55 -13.21 11.42 -10.33
N PRO A 56 -12.68 11.63 -9.10
CA PRO A 56 -11.55 12.51 -8.86
C PRO A 56 -10.34 12.23 -9.77
N LYS A 57 -9.75 13.30 -10.29
CA LYS A 57 -8.63 13.28 -11.26
C LYS A 57 -7.30 13.63 -10.60
N THR A 58 -7.19 13.37 -9.30
CA THR A 58 -6.02 13.70 -8.46
C THR A 58 -5.45 12.46 -7.76
N VAL A 59 -4.14 12.46 -7.47
CA VAL A 59 -3.42 11.35 -6.83
C VAL A 59 -2.48 11.92 -5.75
N CYS A 60 -2.42 11.31 -4.57
CA CYS A 60 -1.50 11.71 -3.51
C CYS A 60 -0.09 11.16 -3.71
N ILE A 61 0.91 11.90 -3.22
CA ILE A 61 2.34 11.60 -3.43
C ILE A 61 2.70 10.14 -3.10
N SER A 62 2.24 9.61 -1.97
CA SER A 62 2.49 8.21 -1.56
C SER A 62 1.98 7.14 -2.54
N CYS A 63 0.96 7.46 -3.35
CA CYS A 63 0.49 6.57 -4.41
C CYS A 63 1.26 6.78 -5.73
N ILE A 64 1.89 7.94 -5.94
CA ILE A 64 2.83 8.19 -7.03
C ILE A 64 4.16 7.47 -6.75
N ASP A 65 4.70 7.58 -5.53
CA ASP A 65 5.90 6.86 -5.09
C ASP A 65 5.76 5.34 -5.30
N SER A 66 4.59 4.80 -4.94
CA SER A 66 4.23 3.39 -5.11
C SER A 66 4.13 2.98 -6.59
N LEU A 67 3.60 3.87 -7.44
CA LEU A 67 3.47 3.66 -8.88
C LEU A 67 4.82 3.71 -9.60
N GLU A 68 5.74 4.57 -9.15
CA GLU A 68 7.08 4.71 -9.69
C GLU A 68 7.96 3.49 -9.34
N ALA A 69 7.87 3.01 -8.10
CA ALA A 69 8.51 1.74 -7.69
C ALA A 69 7.99 0.53 -8.49
N GLN A 70 6.68 0.50 -8.83
CA GLN A 70 6.12 -0.50 -9.73
C GLN A 70 6.64 -0.36 -11.17
N HIS A 71 6.80 0.87 -11.66
CA HIS A 71 7.37 1.15 -12.98
C HIS A 71 8.80 0.64 -13.07
N GLU A 72 9.69 1.02 -12.15
CA GLU A 72 11.09 0.60 -12.10
C GLU A 72 11.24 -0.93 -12.04
N LEU A 73 10.53 -1.59 -11.11
CA LEU A 73 10.57 -3.06 -10.98
C LEU A 73 10.14 -3.77 -12.28
N MET A 74 9.13 -3.24 -12.95
CA MET A 74 8.65 -3.79 -14.22
C MET A 74 9.61 -3.48 -15.39
N GLU A 75 10.35 -2.38 -15.36
CA GLU A 75 11.47 -2.12 -16.27
C GLU A 75 12.58 -3.16 -16.05
N GLN A 76 13.02 -3.36 -14.80
CA GLN A 76 14.03 -4.36 -14.44
C GLN A 76 13.65 -5.77 -14.94
N PHE A 77 12.37 -6.17 -14.79
CA PHE A 77 11.88 -7.44 -15.34
C PHE A 77 11.91 -7.50 -16.88
N LYS A 78 11.60 -6.40 -17.61
CA LYS A 78 11.77 -6.35 -19.08
C LYS A 78 13.23 -6.59 -19.46
N TRP A 79 14.16 -5.88 -18.83
CA TRP A 79 15.61 -6.01 -19.08
C TRP A 79 16.14 -7.42 -18.76
N ALA A 80 15.76 -7.98 -17.60
CA ALA A 80 16.13 -9.34 -17.21
C ALA A 80 15.59 -10.39 -18.19
N ARG A 81 14.31 -10.27 -18.60
CA ARG A 81 13.69 -11.18 -19.59
C ARG A 81 14.37 -11.11 -20.95
N GLN A 82 14.75 -9.92 -21.42
CA GLN A 82 15.51 -9.75 -22.66
C GLN A 82 16.91 -10.41 -22.57
N ARG A 83 17.61 -10.27 -21.45
CA ARG A 83 18.92 -10.92 -21.22
C ARG A 83 18.81 -12.44 -21.31
N VAL A 84 17.85 -13.05 -20.60
CA VAL A 84 17.63 -14.51 -20.62
C VAL A 84 17.25 -15.01 -22.01
N GLN A 85 16.38 -14.29 -22.73
CA GLN A 85 15.97 -14.68 -24.09
C GLN A 85 17.10 -14.69 -25.13
N ARG A 86 18.15 -13.88 -24.94
CA ARG A 86 19.33 -13.92 -25.82
C ARG A 86 20.14 -15.21 -25.63
N VAL A 87 20.22 -15.71 -24.40
CA VAL A 87 20.91 -16.98 -24.08
C VAL A 87 20.13 -18.17 -24.64
N THR A 88 18.81 -18.24 -24.41
CA THR A 88 18.01 -19.40 -24.84
C THR A 88 17.79 -19.48 -26.36
N LYS A 89 17.89 -18.37 -27.08
CA LYS A 89 17.84 -18.35 -28.56
C LYS A 89 19.19 -18.59 -29.25
N GLY A 90 20.30 -18.60 -28.51
CA GLY A 90 21.64 -18.88 -29.04
C GLY A 90 21.96 -20.37 -29.22
N ALA A 91 20.99 -21.27 -29.00
CA ALA A 91 21.20 -22.72 -28.97
C ALA A 91 21.12 -23.42 -30.35
N THR A 92 21.00 -22.67 -31.45
CA THR A 92 20.96 -23.20 -32.82
C THR A 92 21.93 -22.44 -33.73
N SER A 93 23.06 -23.10 -34.04
CA SER A 93 24.06 -22.78 -35.08
C SER A 93 24.64 -21.34 -35.15
N GLU A 94 25.91 -21.24 -34.76
CA GLU A 94 26.99 -20.50 -35.47
C GLU A 94 26.75 -19.04 -35.94
N ASP A 95 27.17 -18.07 -35.13
CA ASP A 95 27.80 -16.81 -35.60
C ASP A 95 28.72 -16.19 -34.53
N CYS A 96 29.75 -15.45 -34.96
CA CYS A 96 30.71 -14.73 -34.10
C CYS A 96 30.38 -13.21 -34.03
N GLY A 97 29.17 -12.89 -33.56
CA GLY A 97 28.51 -11.59 -33.73
C GLY A 97 28.61 -10.59 -32.57
N ARG A 98 29.82 -10.05 -32.30
CA ARG A 98 30.10 -8.74 -31.67
C ARG A 98 29.33 -8.33 -30.38
N ASN A 99 30.03 -8.31 -29.25
CA ASN A 99 29.52 -7.82 -27.95
C ASN A 99 29.26 -6.30 -27.90
N HIS A 100 28.01 -5.88 -28.12
CA HIS A 100 27.49 -4.64 -27.55
C HIS A 100 26.28 -4.94 -26.65
N SER A 101 26.54 -5.15 -25.37
CA SER A 101 25.49 -5.11 -24.35
C SER A 101 24.96 -3.67 -24.26
N PRO A 102 23.64 -3.44 -24.39
CA PRO A 102 23.09 -2.15 -24.02
C PRO A 102 23.45 -1.86 -22.55
N ARG A 103 24.03 -0.69 -22.27
CA ARG A 103 24.16 -0.24 -20.89
C ARG A 103 22.76 -0.08 -20.29
N PRO A 104 22.55 -0.45 -19.01
CA PRO A 104 21.39 0.03 -18.27
C PRO A 104 21.38 1.58 -18.28
N PRO A 105 20.20 2.22 -18.17
CA PRO A 105 20.10 3.57 -17.64
C PRO A 105 20.85 3.68 -16.30
N GLU A 106 21.46 4.83 -16.02
CA GLU A 106 22.51 4.92 -14.99
C GLU A 106 21.99 4.94 -13.53
N GLU A 107 22.92 4.57 -12.63
CA GLU A 107 22.96 4.83 -11.18
C GLU A 107 21.73 4.51 -10.31
N ILE A 108 21.67 3.23 -9.92
CA ILE A 108 21.73 2.78 -8.51
C ILE A 108 21.38 3.86 -7.45
N ARG A 109 20.16 3.81 -6.90
CA ARG A 109 19.81 4.38 -5.59
C ARG A 109 19.01 3.43 -4.70
N THR A 110 19.63 2.30 -4.37
CA THR A 110 19.26 1.44 -3.23
C THR A 110 20.54 1.19 -2.40
N PRO A 111 20.48 0.96 -1.07
CA PRO A 111 19.57 0.05 -0.40
C PRO A 111 18.44 0.70 0.41
N VAL A 112 17.21 0.22 0.22
CA VAL A 112 16.27 0.10 1.33
C VAL A 112 16.54 -1.25 2.00
N SER A 113 17.03 -1.24 3.23
CA SER A 113 17.53 -2.42 3.93
C SER A 113 16.40 -3.36 4.37
N ILE A 114 15.96 -4.26 3.48
CA ILE A 114 15.08 -5.38 3.85
C ILE A 114 15.91 -6.45 4.58
N LEU A 115 16.01 -6.32 5.90
CA LEU A 115 16.47 -7.41 6.76
C LEU A 115 15.25 -8.20 7.28
N PRO A 116 15.12 -9.50 6.99
CA PRO A 116 14.03 -10.31 7.52
C PRO A 116 14.28 -10.66 8.99
N SER A 117 13.86 -9.77 9.91
CA SER A 117 13.85 -10.04 11.34
C SER A 117 12.88 -11.20 11.65
N ASN A 118 13.43 -12.41 11.82
CA ASN A 118 12.66 -13.61 12.12
C ASN A 118 13.34 -14.45 13.22
N THR A 119 12.54 -15.29 13.87
CA THR A 119 12.89 -16.20 14.97
C THR A 119 13.39 -15.55 16.27
N ASN A 120 12.48 -15.45 17.24
CA ASN A 120 12.66 -16.30 18.42
C ASN A 120 11.33 -16.99 18.80
N ARG A 121 11.39 -18.27 19.18
CA ARG A 121 10.28 -19.08 19.70
C ARG A 121 10.56 -19.41 21.17
N GLN A 122 9.82 -18.83 22.12
CA GLN A 122 9.81 -19.34 23.50
C GLN A 122 8.43 -19.28 24.15
N ARG A 123 7.88 -20.46 24.47
CA ARG A 123 6.78 -20.77 25.41
C ARG A 123 6.66 -22.30 25.48
N PRO A 124 6.27 -22.96 26.61
CA PRO A 124 6.14 -22.51 28.02
C PRO A 124 6.97 -23.31 29.05
N SER A 125 7.04 -22.79 30.28
CA SER A 125 7.06 -23.54 31.56
C SER A 125 6.41 -22.60 32.61
N THR A 126 5.40 -22.88 33.47
CA THR A 126 4.92 -24.03 34.29
C THR A 126 5.52 -24.10 35.70
N GLU A 127 4.65 -23.98 36.72
CA GLU A 127 4.91 -24.14 38.19
C GLU A 127 5.91 -23.10 38.79
N GLY A 128 5.95 -22.73 40.08
CA GLY A 128 5.13 -22.97 41.31
C GLY A 128 5.92 -22.47 42.55
N THR A 129 5.42 -22.19 43.77
CA THR A 129 4.06 -22.05 44.38
C THR A 129 4.23 -21.38 45.78
N SER A 130 3.18 -20.74 46.37
CA SER A 130 3.10 -20.14 47.75
C SER A 130 4.04 -18.96 48.09
N SER A 131 3.70 -17.96 48.92
CA SER A 131 2.45 -17.48 49.59
C SER A 131 2.72 -16.03 50.16
N GLU A 132 1.90 -15.29 50.95
CA GLU A 132 0.62 -15.55 51.63
C GLU A 132 -0.29 -14.30 51.86
N SER A 133 -0.05 -13.49 52.91
CA SER A 133 -1.01 -12.63 53.63
C SER A 133 -0.51 -11.17 53.84
N THR A 134 -1.37 -10.14 53.90
CA THR A 134 -2.22 -9.83 55.08
C THR A 134 -3.47 -8.97 54.75
N SER A 135 -4.52 -9.13 55.57
CA SER A 135 -5.85 -8.45 55.66
C SER A 135 -5.88 -6.93 55.40
N THR A 136 -7.00 -6.29 54.97
CA THR A 136 -8.25 -6.11 55.77
C THR A 136 -9.50 -5.69 54.95
N ARG A 137 -10.71 -6.02 55.47
CA ARG A 137 -12.09 -5.64 55.05
C ARG A 137 -12.96 -5.47 56.35
N PRO A 138 -14.31 -5.23 56.41
CA PRO A 138 -15.43 -5.06 55.44
C PRO A 138 -16.19 -3.70 55.70
N PRO A 139 -17.53 -3.49 55.53
CA PRO A 139 -18.66 -4.14 54.79
C PRO A 139 -19.21 -3.26 53.62
N ARG A 140 -20.17 -3.61 52.73
CA ARG A 140 -21.53 -4.25 52.80
C ARG A 140 -22.55 -3.32 53.50
N GLU A 141 -23.79 -3.09 53.03
CA GLU A 141 -24.71 -3.80 52.10
C GLU A 141 -25.33 -2.85 51.02
N GLY A 142 -26.35 -3.17 50.20
CA GLY A 142 -27.26 -4.32 50.09
C GLY A 142 -28.01 -4.37 48.75
N ALA A 143 -29.12 -5.12 48.66
CA ALA A 143 -29.81 -5.40 47.38
C ALA A 143 -31.34 -5.28 47.46
N SER A 144 -32.00 -5.02 46.32
CA SER A 144 -33.45 -5.13 46.15
C SER A 144 -33.83 -5.48 44.71
N SER A 145 -34.76 -6.43 44.56
CA SER A 145 -35.31 -6.92 43.28
C SER A 145 -36.81 -6.62 43.17
N SER A 146 -37.32 -6.39 41.95
CA SER A 146 -38.77 -6.40 41.65
C SER A 146 -39.04 -6.91 40.23
N SER A 147 -40.24 -7.46 39.99
CA SER A 147 -40.50 -8.40 38.89
C SER A 147 -41.89 -8.27 38.26
N GLY A 148 -41.99 -8.35 36.92
CA GLY A 148 -43.24 -8.56 36.14
C GLY A 148 -44.27 -7.42 36.21
N PRO A 149 -45.51 -7.61 35.67
CA PRO A 149 -46.04 -8.64 34.76
C PRO A 149 -45.91 -8.22 33.27
N ALA A 150 -46.10 -9.01 32.20
CA ALA A 150 -47.05 -10.07 31.80
C ALA A 150 -48.41 -9.57 31.23
N LEU A 151 -48.67 -9.93 29.95
CA LEU A 151 -49.94 -10.20 29.22
C LEU A 151 -51.26 -9.54 29.71
N SER A 152 -52.18 -9.02 28.88
CA SER A 152 -52.62 -9.45 27.53
C SER A 152 -53.57 -8.44 26.86
N SER A 153 -53.68 -8.46 25.52
CA SER A 153 -54.93 -8.37 24.72
C SER A 153 -54.62 -8.64 23.24
#